data_AF-A0AA42ZX47-F1
#
_entry.id   AF-A0AA42ZX47-F1
#
_cell.length_a   1.000
_cell.length_b   1.000
_cell.length_c   1.000
_cell.angle_alpha   90.00
_cell.angle_beta   90.00
_cell.angle_gamma   90.00
#
_symmetry.space_group_name_H-M   'P 1'
#
loop_
_entity.id
_entity.type
_entity.pdbx_description
1 polymer ?
#
loop_
_entity_poly.entity_id
_entity_poly.type
_entity_poly.pdbx_seq_one_letter_code
_entity_poly.pdbx_strand_id
1 'polypeptide(L)'
;MIQAEDGFHLWTRQYDRQRKDLFEIQEDIANQIVDALSLTLKHNHLREQHEVAPRAYDFFLRGRHYFARHNCRDFKYAALMFSRATEADPNYGRAWAWLAYTHGVAYMYFEASASHHDEARRACEKALLLAPKLAESHIASGIIHCMEYECEQAARAFEKALEIDPRKYEAWCFFARTRIRQGNPSEALKLLQEAARVRPEDYQSVLLQAQLYV
;
A
#
# COMPACT_ATOMS: atom_id res chain seq x y z
N MET A 1 -22.60 -57.73 -27.74
CA MET A 1 -21.19 -57.41 -27.45
C MET A 1 -20.94 -56.03 -28.07
N ILE A 2 -20.80 -54.98 -27.26
CA ILE A 2 -20.74 -53.59 -27.73
C ILE A 2 -19.26 -53.25 -27.95
N GLN A 3 -18.86 -52.92 -29.17
CA GLN A 3 -17.50 -52.48 -29.52
C GLN A 3 -17.21 -51.12 -28.85
N ALA A 4 -16.07 -51.03 -28.16
CA ALA A 4 -15.65 -49.89 -27.35
C ALA A 4 -14.32 -49.30 -27.84
N GLU A 5 -14.18 -49.03 -29.14
CA GLU A 5 -12.92 -48.52 -29.72
C GLU A 5 -12.95 -47.02 -30.10
N ASP A 6 -14.13 -46.40 -30.29
CA ASP A 6 -14.20 -44.99 -30.73
C ASP A 6 -14.35 -43.96 -29.60
N GLY A 7 -14.61 -44.39 -28.37
CA GLY A 7 -14.91 -43.49 -27.24
C GLY A 7 -13.69 -42.70 -26.73
N PHE A 8 -12.50 -43.29 -26.78
CA PHE A 8 -11.29 -42.69 -26.21
C PHE A 8 -10.79 -41.50 -27.05
N HIS A 9 -10.84 -41.59 -28.38
CA HIS A 9 -10.38 -40.51 -29.27
C HIS A 9 -11.31 -39.29 -29.27
N LEU A 10 -12.62 -39.49 -29.06
CA LEU A 10 -13.60 -38.42 -28.95
C LEU A 10 -13.45 -37.63 -27.64
N TRP A 11 -13.23 -38.32 -26.51
CA TRP A 11 -13.01 -37.68 -25.21
C TRP A 11 -11.72 -36.86 -25.15
N THR A 12 -10.61 -37.36 -25.67
CA THR A 12 -9.34 -36.63 -25.66
C THR A 12 -9.39 -35.37 -26.52
N ARG A 13 -10.06 -35.40 -27.69
CA ARG A 13 -10.27 -34.21 -28.53
C ARG A 13 -11.20 -33.18 -27.90
N GLN A 14 -12.24 -33.62 -27.19
CA GLN A 14 -13.19 -32.71 -26.53
C GLN A 14 -12.57 -32.05 -25.30
N TYR A 15 -11.76 -32.79 -24.53
CA TYR A 15 -10.95 -32.25 -23.42
C TYR A 15 -9.89 -31.26 -23.91
N ASP A 16 -9.13 -31.57 -24.97
CA ASP A 16 -8.14 -30.64 -25.51
C ASP A 16 -8.78 -29.36 -26.06
N ARG A 17 -9.98 -29.43 -26.63
CA ARG A 17 -10.74 -28.24 -27.08
C ARG A 17 -11.23 -27.41 -25.90
N GLN A 18 -11.88 -28.01 -24.90
CA GLN A 18 -12.34 -27.29 -23.70
C GLN A 18 -11.17 -26.70 -22.90
N ARG A 19 -10.00 -27.36 -22.90
CA ARG A 19 -8.80 -26.84 -22.25
C ARG A 19 -8.19 -25.67 -23.01
N LYS A 20 -8.19 -25.71 -24.35
CA LYS A 20 -7.81 -24.56 -25.18
C LYS A 20 -8.77 -23.38 -24.99
N ASP A 21 -10.08 -23.64 -24.99
CA ASP A 21 -11.10 -22.61 -24.74
C ASP A 21 -10.89 -21.95 -23.35
N LEU A 22 -10.50 -22.73 -22.33
CA LEU A 22 -10.21 -22.16 -21.01
C LEU A 22 -8.98 -21.25 -21.01
N PHE A 23 -7.92 -21.60 -21.73
CA PHE A 23 -6.74 -20.74 -21.86
C PHE A 23 -7.04 -19.49 -22.70
N GLU A 24 -7.82 -19.62 -23.78
CA GLU A 24 -8.27 -18.50 -24.61
C GLU A 24 -9.17 -17.55 -23.81
N ILE A 25 -10.08 -18.06 -22.99
CA ILE A 25 -10.90 -17.26 -22.06
C ILE A 25 -10.02 -16.57 -21.01
N GLN A 26 -9.01 -17.26 -20.46
CA GLN A 26 -8.08 -16.65 -19.50
C GLN A 26 -7.25 -15.52 -20.14
N GLU A 27 -6.82 -15.70 -21.38
CA GLU A 27 -6.06 -14.70 -22.13
C GLU A 27 -6.93 -13.49 -22.51
N ASP A 28 -8.18 -13.73 -22.92
CA ASP A 28 -9.16 -12.67 -23.19
C ASP A 28 -9.50 -11.87 -21.93
N ILE A 29 -9.78 -12.54 -20.81
CA ILE A 29 -10.00 -11.87 -19.51
C ILE A 29 -8.75 -11.07 -19.10
N ALA A 30 -7.55 -11.64 -19.28
CA ALA A 30 -6.30 -10.94 -18.95
C ALA A 30 -6.13 -9.68 -19.81
N ASN A 31 -6.40 -9.76 -21.11
CA ASN A 31 -6.33 -8.63 -22.04
C ASN A 31 -7.36 -7.55 -21.69
N GLN A 32 -8.60 -7.93 -21.41
CA GLN A 32 -9.64 -6.98 -20.98
C GLN A 32 -9.27 -6.26 -19.67
N ILE A 33 -8.68 -6.98 -18.70
CA ILE A 33 -8.18 -6.37 -17.47
C ILE A 33 -7.04 -5.40 -17.78
N VAL A 34 -6.08 -5.79 -18.62
CA VAL A 34 -4.96 -4.92 -19.03
C VAL A 34 -5.47 -3.67 -19.75
N ASP A 35 -6.46 -3.79 -20.63
CA ASP A 35 -7.05 -2.65 -21.36
C ASP A 35 -7.77 -1.69 -20.39
N ALA A 36 -8.59 -2.22 -19.49
CA ALA A 36 -9.28 -1.42 -18.47
C ALA A 36 -8.30 -0.68 -17.54
N LEU A 37 -7.22 -1.36 -17.13
CA LEU A 37 -6.16 -0.76 -16.31
C LEU A 37 -5.39 0.30 -17.10
N SER A 38 -5.08 0.04 -18.36
CA SER A 38 -4.38 0.99 -19.24
C SER A 38 -5.20 2.26 -19.45
N LEU A 39 -6.51 2.14 -19.64
CA LEU A 39 -7.43 3.30 -19.72
C LEU A 39 -7.45 4.09 -18.40
N THR A 40 -7.50 3.40 -17.26
CA THR A 40 -7.47 4.02 -15.94
C THR A 40 -6.14 4.75 -15.67
N LEU A 41 -5.02 4.14 -16.08
CA LEU A 41 -3.68 4.71 -15.96
C LEU A 41 -3.50 5.95 -16.82
N LYS A 42 -3.99 5.96 -18.06
CA LYS A 42 -3.97 7.16 -18.92
C LYS A 42 -4.66 8.36 -18.27
N HIS A 43 -5.73 8.14 -17.50
CA HIS A 43 -6.39 9.20 -16.75
C HIS A 43 -5.65 9.62 -15.47
N ASN A 44 -4.92 8.69 -14.83
CA ASN A 44 -4.17 8.93 -13.60
C ASN A 44 -2.70 9.34 -13.81
N HIS A 45 -2.25 9.35 -15.06
CA HIS A 45 -0.85 9.52 -15.46
C HIS A 45 -0.23 10.85 -15.01
N LEU A 46 -1.06 11.88 -14.79
CA LEU A 46 -0.64 13.19 -14.30
C LEU A 46 -0.03 13.17 -12.89
N ARG A 47 -0.18 12.06 -12.15
CA ARG A 47 0.33 11.92 -10.77
C ARG A 47 1.56 11.04 -10.66
N GLU A 48 1.90 10.27 -11.69
CA GLU A 48 3.05 9.37 -11.69
C GLU A 48 4.19 9.95 -12.54
N GLN A 49 5.42 9.81 -12.07
CA GLN A 49 6.61 10.32 -12.80
C GLN A 49 7.04 9.39 -13.95
N HIS A 50 6.41 8.22 -14.05
CA HIS A 50 6.74 7.13 -14.97
C HIS A 50 5.47 6.48 -15.53
N GLU A 51 5.57 5.85 -16.70
CA GLU A 51 4.53 5.00 -17.28
C GLU A 51 4.47 3.67 -16.56
N VAL A 52 3.44 3.51 -15.74
CA VAL A 52 3.29 2.34 -14.86
C VAL A 52 2.86 1.13 -15.68
N ALA A 53 3.56 0.01 -15.52
CA ALA A 53 3.14 -1.24 -16.15
C ALA A 53 1.74 -1.66 -15.64
N PRO A 54 0.77 -2.02 -16.52
CA PRO A 54 -0.59 -2.38 -16.11
C PRO A 54 -0.63 -3.50 -15.05
N ARG A 55 0.28 -4.47 -15.16
CA ARG A 55 0.41 -5.56 -14.19
C ARG A 55 0.86 -5.08 -12.81
N ALA A 56 1.78 -4.11 -12.75
CA ALA A 56 2.19 -3.49 -11.49
C ALA A 56 1.03 -2.70 -10.87
N TYR A 57 0.22 -2.05 -11.70
CA TYR A 57 -0.97 -1.34 -11.25
C TYR A 57 -2.06 -2.28 -10.70
N ASP A 58 -2.31 -3.43 -11.34
CA ASP A 58 -3.21 -4.48 -10.80
C ASP A 58 -2.76 -4.93 -9.40
N PHE A 59 -1.48 -5.30 -9.26
CA PHE A 59 -0.93 -5.69 -7.97
C PHE A 59 -1.06 -4.58 -6.93
N PHE A 60 -0.80 -3.33 -7.32
CA PHE A 60 -0.97 -2.18 -6.43
C PHE A 60 -2.42 -2.03 -5.94
N LEU A 61 -3.41 -2.16 -6.83
CA LEU A 61 -4.82 -2.07 -6.45
C LEU A 61 -5.23 -3.21 -5.50
N ARG A 62 -4.75 -4.43 -5.74
CA ARG A 62 -4.95 -5.55 -4.82
C ARG A 62 -4.31 -5.29 -3.45
N GLY A 63 -3.09 -4.75 -3.43
CA GLY A 63 -2.41 -4.36 -2.19
C GLY A 63 -3.22 -3.34 -1.40
N ARG A 64 -3.73 -2.30 -2.07
CA ARG A 64 -4.61 -1.29 -1.48
C ARG A 64 -5.90 -1.90 -0.91
N HIS A 65 -6.50 -2.86 -1.62
CA HIS A 65 -7.70 -3.55 -1.16
C HIS A 65 -7.45 -4.37 0.11
N TYR A 66 -6.37 -5.15 0.16
CA TYR A 66 -6.00 -5.89 1.37
C TYR A 66 -5.67 -4.94 2.53
N PHE A 67 -4.92 -3.87 2.28
CA PHE A 67 -4.55 -2.89 3.30
C PHE A 67 -5.78 -2.28 4.01
N ALA A 68 -6.82 -1.95 3.24
CA ALA A 68 -8.03 -1.33 3.75
C ALA A 68 -8.86 -2.21 4.72
N ARG A 69 -8.55 -3.51 4.83
CA ARG A 69 -9.27 -4.44 5.72
C ARG A 69 -8.71 -4.48 7.15
N HIS A 70 -7.65 -3.70 7.43
CA HIS A 70 -7.14 -3.38 8.77
C HIS A 70 -6.94 -4.56 9.74
N ASN A 71 -6.57 -5.76 9.25
CA ASN A 71 -6.25 -6.91 10.09
C ASN A 71 -4.89 -7.54 9.72
N CYS A 72 -4.21 -8.14 10.70
CA CYS A 72 -2.82 -8.59 10.55
C CYS A 72 -2.59 -9.58 9.40
N ARG A 73 -3.57 -10.44 9.09
CA ARG A 73 -3.49 -11.39 7.98
C ARG A 73 -3.49 -10.64 6.64
N ASP A 74 -4.39 -9.67 6.48
CA ASP A 74 -4.49 -8.89 5.26
C ASP A 74 -3.31 -7.94 5.07
N PHE A 75 -2.64 -7.48 6.13
CA PHE A 75 -1.38 -6.72 6.00
C PHE A 75 -0.26 -7.54 5.33
N LYS A 76 -0.15 -8.84 5.62
CA LYS A 76 0.83 -9.72 4.95
C LYS A 76 0.52 -9.85 3.46
N TYR A 77 -0.74 -9.98 3.09
CA TYR A 77 -1.15 -10.00 1.68
C TYR A 77 -0.94 -8.65 0.99
N ALA A 78 -1.20 -7.54 1.68
CA ALA A 78 -0.94 -6.20 1.17
C ALA A 78 0.55 -6.02 0.84
N ALA A 79 1.45 -6.36 1.78
CA ALA A 79 2.90 -6.30 1.57
C ALA A 79 3.34 -7.18 0.39
N LEU A 80 2.81 -8.40 0.27
CA LEU A 80 3.09 -9.29 -0.86
C LEU A 80 2.65 -8.68 -2.20
N MET A 81 1.46 -8.09 -2.26
CA MET A 81 0.96 -7.47 -3.49
C MET A 81 1.77 -6.22 -3.85
N PHE A 82 2.14 -5.37 -2.89
CA PHE A 82 3.00 -4.22 -3.16
C PHE A 82 4.41 -4.66 -3.60
N SER A 83 4.98 -5.70 -3.00
CA SER A 83 6.26 -6.27 -3.46
C SER A 83 6.17 -6.74 -4.91
N ARG A 84 5.13 -7.50 -5.28
CA ARG A 84 4.90 -7.92 -6.67
C ARG A 84 4.70 -6.74 -7.62
N ALA A 85 4.09 -5.65 -7.17
CA ALA A 85 4.00 -4.43 -7.96
C ALA A 85 5.38 -3.84 -8.23
N THR A 86 6.27 -3.81 -7.24
CA THR A 86 7.65 -3.32 -7.41
C THR A 86 8.54 -4.26 -8.23
N GLU A 87 8.27 -5.56 -8.22
CA GLU A 87 8.94 -6.54 -9.09
C GLU A 87 8.48 -6.39 -10.55
N ALA A 88 7.20 -6.14 -10.77
CA ALA A 88 6.63 -5.94 -12.10
C ALA A 88 7.01 -4.60 -12.72
N ASP A 89 7.18 -3.57 -11.90
CA ASP A 89 7.67 -2.24 -12.30
C ASP A 89 8.55 -1.63 -11.18
N PRO A 90 9.88 -1.76 -11.29
CA PRO A 90 10.82 -1.21 -10.31
C PRO A 90 10.78 0.31 -10.18
N ASN A 91 10.24 1.04 -11.17
CA ASN A 91 10.14 2.50 -11.16
C ASN A 91 8.80 3.00 -10.60
N TYR A 92 7.91 2.10 -10.19
CA TYR A 92 6.60 2.48 -9.65
C TYR A 92 6.71 3.01 -8.21
N GLY A 93 7.09 4.29 -8.07
CA GLY A 93 7.39 4.92 -6.77
C GLY A 93 6.24 4.85 -5.75
N ARG A 94 4.98 4.90 -6.20
CA ARG A 94 3.83 4.73 -5.30
C ARG A 94 3.75 3.32 -4.71
N ALA A 95 4.08 2.27 -5.46
CA ALA A 95 4.12 0.92 -4.91
C ALA A 95 5.21 0.78 -3.83
N TRP A 96 6.38 1.38 -4.05
CA TRP A 96 7.44 1.46 -3.04
C TRP A 96 6.99 2.19 -1.77
N ALA A 97 6.30 3.32 -1.90
CA ALA A 97 5.79 4.07 -0.75
C ALA A 97 4.79 3.24 0.08
N TRP A 98 3.88 2.53 -0.59
CA TRP A 98 2.90 1.67 0.08
C TRP A 98 3.51 0.40 0.67
N LEU A 99 4.54 -0.17 0.05
CA LEU A 99 5.32 -1.27 0.61
C LEU A 99 5.99 -0.83 1.92
N ALA A 100 6.69 0.31 1.88
CA ALA A 100 7.36 0.90 3.05
C ALA A 100 6.37 1.18 4.19
N TYR A 101 5.25 1.83 3.87
CA TYR A 101 4.19 2.13 4.81
C TYR A 101 3.61 0.86 5.44
N THR A 102 3.35 -0.17 4.65
CA THR A 102 2.79 -1.44 5.13
C THR A 102 3.73 -2.14 6.11
N HIS A 103 5.03 -2.20 5.80
CA HIS A 103 6.03 -2.77 6.70
C HIS A 103 6.23 -1.95 7.97
N GLY A 104 6.24 -0.62 7.86
CA GLY A 104 6.35 0.26 9.04
C GLY A 104 5.15 0.15 9.98
N VAL A 105 3.93 0.10 9.44
CA VAL A 105 2.73 -0.18 10.24
C VAL A 105 2.78 -1.58 10.84
N ALA A 106 3.23 -2.58 10.10
CA ALA A 106 3.37 -3.93 10.65
C ALA A 106 4.35 -4.00 11.81
N TYR A 107 5.49 -3.30 11.70
CA TYR A 107 6.46 -3.16 12.79
C TYR A 107 5.85 -2.50 14.03
N MET A 108 5.12 -1.41 13.85
CA MET A 108 4.58 -0.63 14.98
C MET A 108 3.41 -1.28 15.70
N TYR A 109 2.59 -2.08 15.00
CA TYR A 109 1.29 -2.52 15.52
C TYR A 109 1.09 -4.04 15.59
N PHE A 110 1.89 -4.83 14.87
CA PHE A 110 1.73 -6.30 14.86
C PHE A 110 2.97 -7.02 15.36
N GLU A 111 4.13 -6.77 14.75
CA GLU A 111 5.35 -7.51 15.01
C GLU A 111 6.59 -6.64 14.78
N ALA A 112 7.23 -6.20 15.87
CA ALA A 112 8.48 -5.47 15.81
C ALA A 112 9.64 -6.41 15.45
N SER A 113 9.83 -6.69 14.16
CA SER A 113 10.88 -7.55 13.62
C SER A 113 11.90 -6.77 12.78
N ALA A 114 13.17 -7.22 12.81
CA ALA A 114 14.22 -6.67 11.96
C ALA A 114 13.85 -6.77 10.48
N SER A 115 13.17 -7.85 10.07
CA SER A 115 12.69 -8.01 8.69
C SER A 115 11.74 -6.89 8.25
N HIS A 116 10.77 -6.51 9.08
CA HIS A 116 9.87 -5.40 8.75
C HIS A 116 10.58 -4.05 8.78
N HIS A 117 11.49 -3.85 9.72
CA HIS A 117 12.29 -2.64 9.78
C HIS A 117 13.15 -2.45 8.52
N ASP A 118 13.92 -3.46 8.14
CA ASP A 118 14.86 -3.38 7.01
C ASP A 118 14.12 -3.23 5.68
N GLU A 119 13.01 -3.95 5.52
CA GLU A 119 12.20 -3.85 4.31
C GLU A 119 11.47 -2.51 4.21
N ALA A 120 10.96 -1.97 5.33
CA ALA A 120 10.38 -0.63 5.36
C ALA A 120 11.40 0.43 4.93
N ARG A 121 12.62 0.37 5.50
CA ARG A 121 13.71 1.29 5.17
C ARG A 121 14.09 1.23 3.69
N ARG A 122 14.37 0.03 3.18
CA ARG A 122 14.72 -0.21 1.78
C ARG A 122 13.67 0.33 0.82
N ALA A 123 12.39 0.04 1.10
CA ALA A 123 11.29 0.50 0.27
C ALA A 123 11.09 2.02 0.35
N CYS A 124 11.30 2.63 1.52
CA CYS A 124 11.17 4.07 1.69
C CYS A 124 12.25 4.85 0.93
N GLU A 125 13.49 4.38 0.95
CA GLU A 125 14.58 5.01 0.17
C GLU A 125 14.23 5.03 -1.33
N LYS A 126 13.69 3.92 -1.86
CA LYS A 126 13.18 3.86 -3.23
C LYS A 126 11.99 4.78 -3.47
N ALA A 127 11.06 4.83 -2.52
CA ALA A 127 9.87 5.69 -2.60
C ALA A 127 10.23 7.18 -2.66
N LEU A 128 11.16 7.63 -1.81
CA LEU A 128 11.62 9.02 -1.79
C LEU A 128 12.40 9.39 -3.06
N LEU A 129 13.14 8.45 -3.65
CA LEU A 129 13.84 8.65 -4.92
C LEU A 129 12.86 8.77 -6.10
N LEU A 130 11.91 7.85 -6.20
CA LEU A 130 11.02 7.71 -7.36
C LEU A 130 9.75 8.57 -7.27
N ALA A 131 9.29 8.86 -6.05
CA ALA A 131 8.08 9.62 -5.78
C ALA A 131 8.27 10.62 -4.62
N PRO A 132 9.23 11.57 -4.73
CA PRO A 132 9.50 12.57 -3.68
C PRO A 132 8.34 13.54 -3.42
N LYS A 133 7.38 13.63 -4.35
CA LYS A 133 6.20 14.51 -4.25
C LYS A 133 4.94 13.76 -3.77
N LEU A 134 5.08 12.53 -3.30
CA LEU A 134 3.98 11.74 -2.77
C LEU A 134 3.98 11.84 -1.24
N ALA A 135 2.85 12.21 -0.64
CA ALA A 135 2.74 12.33 0.80
C ALA A 135 3.00 11.00 1.50
N GLU A 136 2.56 9.88 0.92
CA GLU A 136 2.81 8.53 1.44
C GLU A 136 4.31 8.19 1.55
N SER A 137 5.17 8.69 0.66
CA SER A 137 6.62 8.49 0.76
C SER A 137 7.18 9.16 2.03
N HIS A 138 6.71 10.37 2.33
CA HIS A 138 7.13 11.12 3.52
C HIS A 138 6.49 10.58 4.81
N ILE A 139 5.26 10.07 4.75
CA ILE A 139 4.65 9.34 5.88
C ILE A 139 5.48 8.10 6.23
N ALA A 140 5.86 7.30 5.22
CA ALA A 140 6.70 6.13 5.43
C ALA A 140 8.05 6.52 6.05
N SER A 141 8.69 7.59 5.55
CA SER A 141 9.93 8.14 6.12
C SER A 141 9.76 8.54 7.59
N GLY A 142 8.67 9.21 7.94
CA GLY A 142 8.41 9.60 9.33
C GLY A 142 8.20 8.41 10.26
N ILE A 143 7.55 7.35 9.79
CA ILE A 143 7.37 6.10 10.52
C ILE A 143 8.71 5.43 10.78
N ILE A 144 9.59 5.38 9.78
CA ILE A 144 10.93 4.77 9.88
C ILE A 144 11.78 5.54 10.90
N HIS A 145 11.83 6.86 10.83
CA HIS A 145 12.50 7.68 11.86
C HIS A 145 11.90 7.47 13.26
N CYS A 146 10.58 7.25 13.38
CA CYS A 146 9.96 6.89 14.66
C CYS A 146 10.39 5.51 15.18
N MET A 147 10.69 4.56 14.29
CA MET A 147 11.20 3.23 14.66
C MET A 147 12.65 3.32 15.16
N GLU A 148 13.39 4.32 14.69
CA GLU A 148 14.78 4.61 15.03
C GLU A 148 14.94 5.59 16.20
N TYR A 149 13.83 6.02 16.81
CA TYR A 149 13.79 7.02 17.87
C TYR A 149 14.27 8.43 17.45
N GLU A 150 14.35 8.70 16.15
CA GLU A 150 14.75 9.96 15.55
C GLU A 150 13.56 10.94 15.43
N CYS A 151 13.04 11.38 16.59
CA CYS A 151 11.75 12.07 16.66
C CYS A 151 11.71 13.39 15.86
N GLU A 152 12.82 14.14 15.79
CA GLU A 152 12.89 15.39 15.03
C GLU A 152 12.86 15.16 13.51
N GLN A 153 13.53 14.10 13.04
CA GLN A 153 13.51 13.68 11.65
C GLN A 153 12.11 13.19 11.27
N ALA A 154 11.46 12.44 12.17
CA ALA A 154 10.09 11.99 11.99
C ALA A 154 9.10 13.16 11.86
N ALA A 155 9.20 14.15 12.74
CA ALA A 155 8.36 15.35 12.70
C ALA A 155 8.48 16.07 11.35
N ARG A 156 9.72 16.34 10.89
CA ARG A 156 9.96 16.97 9.58
C ARG A 156 9.38 16.18 8.40
N ALA A 157 9.48 14.86 8.45
CA ALA A 157 8.91 14.01 7.41
C ALA A 157 7.38 14.09 7.39
N PHE A 158 6.71 14.08 8.55
CA PHE A 158 5.25 14.24 8.60
C PHE A 158 4.80 15.65 8.20
N GLU A 159 5.51 16.69 8.62
CA GLU A 159 5.28 18.06 8.14
C GLU A 159 5.34 18.10 6.60
N LYS A 160 6.36 17.46 6.01
CA LYS A 160 6.49 17.42 4.55
C LYS A 160 5.35 16.68 3.88
N ALA A 161 4.87 15.59 4.47
CA ALA A 161 3.70 14.87 3.98
C ALA A 161 2.45 15.76 3.98
N LEU A 162 2.26 16.55 5.04
CA LEU A 162 1.12 17.45 5.21
C LEU A 162 1.19 18.70 4.31
N GLU A 163 2.40 19.18 3.99
CA GLU A 163 2.60 20.20 2.95
C GLU A 163 2.15 19.70 1.57
N ILE A 164 2.41 18.41 1.27
CA ILE A 164 2.04 17.80 0.00
C ILE A 164 0.53 17.51 -0.06
N ASP A 165 -0.02 16.90 0.97
CA ASP A 165 -1.44 16.59 1.06
C ASP A 165 -1.94 16.73 2.52
N PRO A 166 -2.57 17.86 2.88
CA PRO A 166 -3.08 18.09 4.22
C PRO A 166 -4.30 17.22 4.58
N ARG A 167 -4.82 16.44 3.62
CA ARG A 167 -5.94 15.50 3.84
C ARG A 167 -5.47 14.09 4.23
N LYS A 168 -4.16 13.87 4.37
CA LYS A 168 -3.63 12.59 4.86
C LYS A 168 -3.85 12.48 6.37
N TYR A 169 -4.94 11.83 6.74
CA TYR A 169 -5.26 11.49 8.13
C TYR A 169 -4.07 10.83 8.85
N GLU A 170 -3.44 9.87 8.19
CA GLU A 170 -2.32 9.09 8.72
C GLU A 170 -1.15 10.00 9.13
N ALA A 171 -0.84 11.02 8.33
CA ALA A 171 0.23 11.97 8.63
C ALA A 171 -0.03 12.76 9.92
N TRP A 172 -1.25 13.27 10.11
CA TRP A 172 -1.64 13.97 11.34
C TRP A 172 -1.52 13.06 12.58
N CYS A 173 -2.00 11.82 12.49
CA CYS A 173 -1.99 10.89 13.61
C CYS A 173 -0.59 10.44 14.00
N PHE A 174 0.25 10.06 13.04
CA PHE A 174 1.62 9.67 13.34
C PHE A 174 2.42 10.87 13.88
N PHE A 175 2.21 12.06 13.33
CA PHE A 175 2.88 13.27 13.82
C PHE A 175 2.48 13.60 15.27
N ALA A 176 1.19 13.55 15.58
CA ALA A 176 0.72 13.73 16.95
C ALA A 176 1.39 12.76 17.91
N ARG A 177 1.46 11.47 17.56
CA ARG A 177 2.12 10.44 18.37
C ARG A 177 3.61 10.72 18.57
N THR A 178 4.30 11.23 17.55
CA THR A 178 5.70 11.68 17.67
C THR A 178 5.83 12.83 18.67
N ARG A 179 4.95 13.84 18.61
CA ARG A 179 4.96 14.95 19.57
C ARG A 179 4.67 14.52 21.01
N ILE A 180 3.79 13.53 21.21
CA ILE A 180 3.56 12.92 22.53
C ILE A 180 4.87 12.30 23.06
N ARG A 181 5.57 11.51 22.23
CA ARG A 181 6.85 10.89 22.61
C ARG A 181 7.96 11.91 22.92
N GLN A 182 7.90 13.08 22.30
CA GLN A 182 8.82 14.19 22.58
C GLN A 182 8.47 14.99 23.84
N GLY A 183 7.35 14.70 24.50
CA GLY A 183 6.89 15.46 25.67
C GLY A 183 6.17 16.76 25.33
N ASN A 184 5.65 16.90 24.10
CA ASN A 184 4.91 18.07 23.61
C ASN A 184 3.40 17.77 23.43
N PRO A 185 2.64 17.45 24.50
CA PRO A 185 1.24 17.03 24.40
C PRO A 185 0.32 18.15 23.89
N SER A 186 0.65 19.41 24.13
CA SER A 186 -0.14 20.56 23.67
C SER A 186 -0.15 20.69 22.14
N GLU A 187 0.98 20.42 21.49
CA GLU A 187 1.08 20.37 20.03
C GLU A 187 0.40 19.12 19.48
N ALA A 188 0.61 17.97 20.12
CA ALA A 188 -0.05 16.72 19.75
C ALA A 188 -1.59 16.85 19.75
N LEU A 189 -2.16 17.55 20.73
CA LEU A 189 -3.60 17.79 20.79
C LEU A 189 -4.11 18.56 19.56
N LYS A 190 -3.40 19.62 19.13
CA LYS A 190 -3.76 20.39 17.93
C LYS A 190 -3.70 19.51 16.68
N LEU A 191 -2.67 18.68 16.56
CA LEU A 191 -2.52 17.75 15.44
C LEU A 191 -3.66 16.71 15.41
N LEU A 192 -4.07 16.20 16.58
CA LEU A 192 -5.20 15.27 16.66
C LEU A 192 -6.55 15.94 16.38
N GLN A 193 -6.72 17.22 16.69
CA GLN A 193 -7.92 17.97 16.31
C GLN A 193 -8.04 18.10 14.78
N GLU A 194 -6.92 18.37 14.11
CA GLU A 194 -6.86 18.36 12.65
C GLU A 194 -7.12 16.97 12.06
N ALA A 195 -6.56 15.90 12.66
CA ALA A 195 -6.86 14.53 12.27
C ALA A 195 -8.37 14.22 12.34
N ALA A 196 -9.03 14.60 13.44
CA ALA A 196 -10.47 14.42 13.63
C ALA A 196 -11.29 15.26 12.62
N ARG A 197 -10.80 16.43 12.21
CA ARG A 197 -11.45 17.24 11.16
C ARG A 197 -11.33 16.58 9.78
N VAL A 198 -10.18 15.98 9.48
CA VAL A 198 -9.92 15.31 8.19
C VAL A 198 -10.71 14.00 8.06
N ARG A 199 -10.88 13.26 9.16
CA ARG A 199 -11.67 12.01 9.19
C ARG A 199 -12.58 11.97 10.43
N PRO A 200 -13.74 12.63 10.40
CA PRO A 200 -14.65 12.74 11.56
C PRO A 200 -15.19 11.40 12.07
N GLU A 201 -15.33 10.41 11.19
CA GLU A 201 -15.80 9.07 11.49
C GLU A 201 -14.76 8.20 12.21
N ASP A 202 -13.50 8.65 12.29
CA ASP A 202 -12.43 7.90 12.90
C ASP A 202 -12.30 8.17 14.40
N TYR A 203 -12.55 7.12 15.17
CA TYR A 203 -12.54 7.16 16.63
C TYR A 203 -11.12 7.17 17.25
N GLN A 204 -10.08 6.75 16.52
CA GLN A 204 -8.72 6.65 17.07
C GLN A 204 -8.17 8.04 17.41
N SER A 205 -8.41 9.02 16.54
CA SER A 205 -7.98 10.40 16.77
C SER A 205 -8.56 10.97 18.07
N VAL A 206 -9.84 10.73 18.34
CA VAL A 206 -10.54 11.20 19.55
C VAL A 206 -10.06 10.45 20.81
N LEU A 207 -9.84 9.13 20.72
CA LEU A 207 -9.30 8.36 21.84
C LEU A 207 -7.91 8.84 22.26
N LEU A 208 -7.03 9.14 21.29
CA LEU A 208 -5.70 9.69 21.57
C LEU A 208 -5.77 11.06 22.22
N GLN A 209 -6.77 11.90 21.89
CA GLN A 209 -6.96 13.19 22.57
C GLN A 209 -7.31 12.98 24.05
N ALA A 210 -8.23 12.06 24.34
CA ALA A 210 -8.67 11.77 25.70
C ALA A 210 -7.50 11.33 26.62
N GLN A 211 -6.54 10.58 26.07
CA GLN A 211 -5.34 10.13 26.79
C GLN A 211 -4.39 11.28 27.18
N LEU A 212 -4.49 12.45 26.55
CA LEU A 212 -3.63 13.61 26.84
C LEU A 212 -4.17 14.49 27.98
N TYR A 213 -5.38 14.22 28.47
CA TYR A 213 -6.02 14.95 29.57
C TYR A 213 -5.91 14.24 30.92
N VAL A 214 -5.27 13.05 30.97
CA VAL A 214 -5.03 12.24 32.19
C VAL A 214 -3.58 12.40 32.64
#